data_AF-F3MDN7-F1
#
_entry.id   AF-F3MDN7-F1
#
_cell.length_a   1.000
_cell.length_b   1.000
_cell.length_c   1.000
_cell.angle_alpha   90.00
_cell.angle_beta   90.00
_cell.angle_gamma   90.00
#
_symmetry.space_group_name_H-M   'P 1'
#
loop_
_entity.id
_entity.type
_entity.pdbx_description
1 polymer ?
#
loop_
_entity_poly.entity_id
_entity_poly.type
_entity_poly.pdbx_seq_one_letter_code
_entity_poly.pdbx_strand_id
1 'polypeptide(L)'
;MKRSLQRSRKWLILPAAMLIAAVLSAPDTHAADVQQLTGDRTKQDILNKWQQFKPMDTGTSYMGPERIYMESPNVAVPYKAGTIKPEYIEDGLRAVNFVRFLSGLPDDVTANPSLAGQQQAAALVNALHQKLSHYPTMPAGMDDSLYTSAKEGARTSNLYGGSPTFYDNVLGYMADSGATNIDRVGHRRWIINPEMKQTMFGMVHNANNVAYASMYSMDKGRPASEVQYDYIAWPSAGYFPEEVFKTNDPWSVSLNPQKYDRTRTDQIQVKLTRVRDGKEWSFDKSDNDKSGKYFNVQTSYYGVPFAVIFRPDGIGDFAPDDAFTVQITGLYSASGSAAQVEFTTTFFKMMPGLLARYDIQLQKGETLQMGLTDGLQTSGNTFKSGDNRIVEIDANGKVKAVGKGSTWISANDYLGARSLVYVNVNDGPADGKVSNWAQADYMKAKANGIIGWPFDRSYQQPITRVEFTEMAVHMIETMLGQDLYMDVSGVKTPFKDVDDWTVTWASQNGIINGTSPQSFSPRATITREQAAALILQVYAKTNELKGRPVSTGSVSASRFADDSSISPWAKEQVYQAINLSLMNGMAKNQFNPKGELTFEQTYVLLLNCFEMLMEK
;
A
#
# COMPACT_ATOMS: atom_id res chain seq x y z
N MET A 1 51.63 43.16 -68.82
CA MET A 1 52.50 42.28 -67.99
C MET A 1 52.84 43.04 -66.70
N LYS A 2 52.57 42.46 -65.51
CA LYS A 2 53.05 42.85 -64.14
C LYS A 2 52.52 44.19 -63.57
N ARG A 3 52.20 44.41 -62.28
CA ARG A 3 52.55 43.88 -60.94
C ARG A 3 51.47 44.39 -59.94
N SER A 4 50.84 43.55 -59.12
CA SER A 4 51.10 43.26 -57.69
C SER A 4 51.11 44.43 -56.67
N LEU A 5 50.27 44.25 -55.62
CA LEU A 5 50.55 44.32 -54.17
C LEU A 5 50.09 45.53 -53.31
N GLN A 6 49.50 45.12 -52.16
CA GLN A 6 49.38 45.75 -50.82
C GLN A 6 48.23 46.76 -50.60
N ARG A 7 47.54 46.81 -49.44
CA ARG A 7 47.70 46.18 -48.11
C ARG A 7 46.38 46.35 -47.33
N SER A 8 46.01 45.37 -46.52
CA SER A 8 44.93 45.46 -45.52
C SER A 8 45.46 45.91 -44.16
N ARG A 9 44.69 46.73 -43.41
CA ARG A 9 44.63 46.69 -41.93
C ARG A 9 43.38 47.39 -41.39
N LYS A 10 42.73 46.71 -40.42
CA LYS A 10 41.46 47.00 -39.75
C LYS A 10 41.61 48.06 -38.65
N TRP A 11 40.52 48.77 -38.34
CA TRP A 11 40.21 49.27 -36.98
C TRP A 11 38.69 49.15 -36.71
N LEU A 12 38.38 48.62 -35.53
CA LEU A 12 37.03 48.37 -34.99
C LEU A 12 36.36 49.69 -34.55
N ILE A 13 35.05 49.78 -34.71
CA ILE A 13 34.18 50.76 -34.04
C ILE A 13 33.13 49.96 -33.23
N LEU A 14 33.09 50.18 -31.93
CA LEU A 14 32.07 49.70 -30.99
C LEU A 14 30.92 50.73 -30.91
N PRO A 15 29.64 50.33 -31.01
CA PRO A 15 28.54 51.13 -30.49
C PRO A 15 28.04 50.58 -29.13
N ALA A 16 27.77 51.50 -28.22
CA ALA A 16 27.25 51.28 -26.88
C ALA A 16 25.81 50.70 -26.90
N ALA A 17 25.57 49.66 -26.10
CA ALA A 17 24.24 49.09 -25.89
C ALA A 17 23.56 49.78 -24.69
N MET A 18 22.40 50.40 -24.93
CA MET A 18 21.47 50.82 -23.88
C MET A 18 20.85 49.57 -23.22
N LEU A 19 21.06 49.41 -21.91
CA LEU A 19 20.30 48.46 -21.09
C LEU A 19 18.92 49.04 -20.81
N ILE A 20 17.88 48.41 -21.37
CA ILE A 20 16.50 48.55 -20.89
C ILE A 20 16.35 47.56 -19.74
N ALA A 21 16.24 48.07 -18.51
CA ALA A 21 15.89 47.26 -17.36
C ALA A 21 14.41 46.85 -17.48
N ALA A 22 14.15 45.59 -17.80
CA ALA A 22 12.83 45.01 -17.66
C ALA A 22 12.53 44.89 -16.16
N VAL A 23 11.54 45.65 -15.68
CA VAL A 23 10.94 45.43 -14.36
C VAL A 23 10.16 44.12 -14.45
N LEU A 24 10.76 43.04 -13.99
CA LEU A 24 10.05 41.78 -13.72
C LEU A 24 9.12 42.04 -12.54
N SER A 25 7.82 42.16 -12.81
CA SER A 25 6.79 42.01 -11.78
C SER A 25 6.93 40.61 -11.17
N ALA A 26 7.11 40.55 -9.85
CA ALA A 26 7.05 39.29 -9.12
C ALA A 26 5.73 38.57 -9.44
N PRO A 27 5.72 37.23 -9.61
CA PRO A 27 4.47 36.51 -9.75
C PRO A 27 3.62 36.76 -8.50
N ASP A 28 2.35 37.12 -8.69
CA ASP A 28 1.37 37.19 -7.61
C ASP A 28 1.41 35.86 -6.86
N THR A 29 1.83 35.89 -5.59
CA THR A 29 1.84 34.72 -4.71
C THR A 29 0.40 34.40 -4.37
N HIS A 30 -0.29 33.68 -5.25
CA HIS A 30 -1.62 33.14 -4.96
C HIS A 30 -1.50 32.17 -3.78
N ALA A 31 -2.31 32.41 -2.75
CA ALA A 31 -2.40 31.56 -1.57
C ALA A 31 -2.80 30.13 -1.99
N ALA A 32 -2.24 29.12 -1.31
CA ALA A 32 -2.58 27.73 -1.56
C ALA A 32 -4.02 27.46 -1.08
N ASP A 33 -4.93 27.10 -1.99
CA ASP A 33 -6.29 26.70 -1.65
C ASP A 33 -6.36 25.16 -1.46
N VAL A 34 -6.67 24.73 -0.24
CA VAL A 34 -6.66 23.31 0.16
C VAL A 34 -7.67 22.48 -0.65
N GLN A 35 -8.88 23.02 -0.89
CA GLN A 35 -9.94 22.31 -1.61
C GLN A 35 -9.56 22.15 -3.08
N GLN A 36 -9.06 23.20 -3.72
CA GLN A 36 -8.58 23.14 -5.10
C GLN A 36 -7.41 22.16 -5.24
N LEU A 37 -6.40 22.26 -4.36
CA LEU A 37 -5.21 21.41 -4.44
C LEU A 37 -5.52 19.93 -4.25
N THR A 38 -6.46 19.58 -3.38
CA THR A 38 -6.85 18.18 -3.17
C THR A 38 -7.76 17.67 -4.30
N GLY A 39 -8.66 18.50 -4.81
CA GLY A 39 -9.55 18.16 -5.92
C GLY A 39 -8.84 17.97 -7.28
N ASP A 40 -7.78 18.74 -7.55
CA ASP A 40 -7.08 18.72 -8.84
C ASP A 40 -6.02 17.61 -8.96
N ARG A 41 -5.62 16.99 -7.84
CA ARG A 41 -4.53 15.99 -7.84
C ARG A 41 -4.94 14.69 -8.50
N THR A 42 -4.04 14.19 -9.32
CA THR A 42 -4.11 12.83 -9.85
C THR A 42 -3.41 11.84 -8.92
N LYS A 43 -3.71 10.54 -9.06
CA LYS A 43 -2.94 9.48 -8.40
C LYS A 43 -1.45 9.56 -8.75
N GLN A 44 -1.12 9.97 -9.98
CA GLN A 44 0.27 10.11 -10.45
C GLN A 44 1.01 11.25 -9.73
N ASP A 45 0.34 12.37 -9.46
CA ASP A 45 0.93 13.47 -8.68
C ASP A 45 1.31 13.01 -7.27
N ILE A 46 0.43 12.21 -6.65
CA ILE A 46 0.67 11.61 -5.33
C ILE A 46 1.87 10.66 -5.38
N LEU A 47 1.94 9.77 -6.37
CA LEU A 47 3.08 8.88 -6.53
C LEU A 47 4.39 9.63 -6.79
N ASN A 48 4.37 10.68 -7.60
CA ASN A 48 5.55 11.52 -7.86
C ASN A 48 6.03 12.19 -6.56
N LYS A 49 5.11 12.67 -5.73
CA LYS A 49 5.42 13.24 -4.41
C LYS A 49 5.91 12.20 -3.43
N TRP A 50 5.34 11.00 -3.44
CA TRP A 50 5.88 9.87 -2.68
C TRP A 50 7.32 9.55 -3.08
N GLN A 51 7.64 9.51 -4.38
CA GLN A 51 9.03 9.28 -4.83
C GLN A 51 10.01 10.36 -4.36
N GLN A 52 9.55 11.61 -4.24
CA GLN A 52 10.33 12.71 -3.67
C GLN A 52 10.54 12.55 -2.15
N PHE A 53 9.51 12.09 -1.43
CA PHE A 53 9.47 12.07 0.02
C PHE A 53 9.61 10.68 0.66
N LYS A 54 9.99 9.65 -0.09
CA LYS A 54 10.23 8.33 0.49
C LYS A 54 11.40 8.35 1.49
N PRO A 55 11.40 7.46 2.49
CA PRO A 55 12.47 7.40 3.46
C PRO A 55 13.80 6.96 2.85
N MET A 56 14.88 7.14 3.60
CA MET A 56 16.24 6.77 3.19
C MET A 56 16.42 5.26 2.97
N ASP A 57 15.65 4.40 3.65
CA ASP A 57 15.65 2.94 3.49
C ASP A 57 14.24 2.41 3.77
N THR A 58 13.98 1.17 3.36
CA THR A 58 12.70 0.48 3.52
C THR A 58 12.62 -0.36 4.78
N GLY A 59 13.76 -0.62 5.44
CA GLY A 59 13.82 -1.20 6.79
C GLY A 59 13.85 -0.14 7.88
N THR A 60 13.77 -0.55 9.16
CA THR A 60 13.81 0.38 10.31
C THR A 60 15.21 0.53 10.94
N SER A 61 16.19 -0.28 10.52
CA SER A 61 17.53 -0.33 11.14
C SER A 61 18.46 0.81 10.71
N TYR A 62 18.12 1.58 9.68
CA TYR A 62 18.97 2.67 9.19
C TYR A 62 19.12 3.81 10.20
N MET A 63 18.18 3.95 11.15
CA MET A 63 18.21 4.92 12.24
C MET A 63 18.53 4.32 13.62
N GLY A 64 19.16 3.13 13.65
CA GLY A 64 19.59 2.53 14.92
C GLY A 64 20.60 3.40 15.70
N PRO A 65 20.83 3.10 16.99
CA PRO A 65 21.66 3.91 17.89
C PRO A 65 23.10 4.12 17.39
N GLU A 66 23.67 3.14 16.68
CA GLU A 66 25.03 3.23 16.11
C GLU A 66 25.12 4.16 14.89
N ARG A 67 23.98 4.62 14.36
CA ARG A 67 23.88 5.33 13.08
C ARG A 67 23.33 6.75 13.23
N ILE A 68 22.30 6.92 14.05
CA ILE A 68 21.49 8.16 14.13
C ILE A 68 22.23 9.37 14.71
N TYR A 69 23.14 9.14 15.65
CA TYR A 69 23.77 10.23 16.39
C TYR A 69 25.00 10.80 15.70
N MET A 70 25.10 12.13 15.65
CA MET A 70 26.36 12.82 15.39
C MET A 70 27.21 12.84 16.66
N GLU A 71 26.57 13.09 17.80
CA GLU A 71 27.13 12.90 19.15
C GLU A 71 26.19 12.02 19.96
N SER A 72 26.67 10.88 20.45
CA SER A 72 25.82 9.95 21.19
C SER A 72 25.33 10.55 22.52
N PRO A 73 24.06 10.31 22.90
CA PRO A 73 23.57 10.67 24.23
C PRO A 73 24.31 9.88 25.31
N ASN A 74 24.41 10.46 26.52
CA ASN A 74 24.77 9.72 27.73
C ASN A 74 23.51 9.57 28.59
N VAL A 75 23.02 8.32 28.69
CA VAL A 75 21.84 7.94 29.47
C VAL A 75 22.18 7.55 30.92
N ALA A 76 23.41 7.84 31.37
CA ALA A 76 23.86 7.73 32.75
C ALA A 76 24.48 9.06 33.22
N VAL A 77 24.61 9.24 34.54
CA VAL A 77 25.24 10.45 35.11
C VAL A 77 26.74 10.49 34.73
N PRO A 78 27.28 11.63 34.25
CA PRO A 78 26.59 12.87 33.91
C PRO A 78 25.84 12.78 32.56
N TYR A 79 24.53 13.05 32.57
CA TYR A 79 23.69 12.90 31.39
C TYR A 79 24.06 13.88 30.27
N LYS A 80 23.87 13.46 29.02
CA LYS A 80 24.04 14.29 27.83
C LYS A 80 22.96 13.93 26.80
N ALA A 81 22.32 14.93 26.21
CA ALA A 81 21.30 14.72 25.19
C ALA A 81 21.86 14.22 23.84
N GLY A 82 23.13 14.53 23.54
CA GLY A 82 23.71 14.24 22.24
C GLY A 82 23.08 15.07 21.12
N THR A 83 23.40 14.71 19.88
CA THR A 83 22.90 15.38 18.67
C THR A 83 22.61 14.36 17.56
N ILE A 84 21.67 14.69 16.68
CA ILE A 84 21.26 13.84 15.54
C ILE A 84 22.01 14.29 14.29
N LYS A 85 22.39 13.34 13.42
CA LYS A 85 22.94 13.70 12.11
C LYS A 85 21.88 14.35 11.21
N PRO A 86 22.20 15.43 10.48
CA PRO A 86 21.22 16.17 9.69
C PRO A 86 20.40 15.34 8.69
N GLU A 87 20.98 14.30 8.08
CA GLU A 87 20.30 13.45 7.10
C GLU A 87 19.07 12.74 7.66
N TYR A 88 19.05 12.42 8.96
CA TYR A 88 17.89 11.81 9.60
C TYR A 88 16.82 12.85 9.97
N ILE A 89 17.23 14.09 10.25
CA ILE A 89 16.28 15.20 10.41
C ILE A 89 15.55 15.44 9.08
N GLU A 90 16.30 15.44 7.97
CA GLU A 90 15.71 15.54 6.63
C GLU A 90 14.75 14.38 6.32
N ASP A 91 15.08 13.15 6.73
CA ASP A 91 14.18 12.00 6.60
C ASP A 91 12.84 12.21 7.33
N GLY A 92 12.87 12.74 8.56
CA GLY A 92 11.67 13.12 9.30
C GLY A 92 10.88 14.24 8.61
N LEU A 93 11.55 15.24 8.04
CA LEU A 93 10.91 16.31 7.27
C LEU A 93 10.21 15.79 6.01
N ARG A 94 10.77 14.77 5.33
CA ARG A 94 10.11 14.14 4.19
C ARG A 94 8.76 13.55 4.58
N ALA A 95 8.69 12.86 5.72
CA ALA A 95 7.44 12.31 6.24
C ALA A 95 6.40 13.42 6.53
N VAL A 96 6.82 14.48 7.23
CA VAL A 96 5.96 15.63 7.55
C VAL A 96 5.42 16.28 6.28
N ASN A 97 6.30 16.55 5.32
CA ASN A 97 5.92 17.20 4.08
C ASN A 97 5.05 16.30 3.20
N PHE A 98 5.25 14.98 3.21
CA PHE A 98 4.36 14.05 2.50
C PHE A 98 2.94 14.06 3.06
N VAL A 99 2.76 13.95 4.39
CA VAL A 99 1.42 13.94 4.99
C VAL A 99 0.72 15.31 4.88
N ARG A 100 1.50 16.41 4.90
CA ARG A 100 0.99 17.75 4.62
C ARG A 100 0.57 17.92 3.17
N PHE A 101 1.41 17.45 2.24
CA PHE A 101 1.05 17.39 0.82
C PHE A 101 -0.29 16.67 0.69
N LEU A 102 -0.42 15.43 1.16
CA LEU A 102 -1.68 14.66 1.07
C LEU A 102 -2.90 15.40 1.63
N SER A 103 -2.73 16.22 2.67
CA SER A 103 -3.80 17.02 3.29
C SER A 103 -4.16 18.31 2.53
N GLY A 104 -3.49 18.60 1.41
CA GLY A 104 -3.69 19.82 0.62
C GLY A 104 -2.91 21.04 1.11
N LEU A 105 -2.03 20.85 2.10
CA LEU A 105 -1.24 21.92 2.69
C LEU A 105 0.11 22.09 1.98
N PRO A 106 0.75 23.26 2.11
CA PRO A 106 2.14 23.43 1.70
C PRO A 106 3.06 22.40 2.37
N ASP A 107 3.84 21.72 1.55
CA ASP A 107 4.80 20.65 1.85
C ASP A 107 6.25 21.18 1.93
N ASP A 108 6.39 22.39 2.47
CA ASP A 108 7.62 23.17 2.57
C ASP A 108 8.03 23.44 4.04
N VAL A 109 7.67 22.55 4.97
CA VAL A 109 8.10 22.64 6.36
C VAL A 109 9.60 22.34 6.44
N THR A 110 10.33 23.18 7.17
CA THR A 110 11.79 23.04 7.35
C THR A 110 12.17 22.75 8.80
N ALA A 111 13.39 22.26 9.01
CA ALA A 111 13.96 22.17 10.35
C ALA A 111 14.15 23.57 10.97
N ASN A 112 13.98 23.68 12.29
CA ASN A 112 14.41 24.80 13.11
C ASN A 112 15.61 24.35 13.97
N PRO A 113 16.85 24.66 13.56
CA PRO A 113 18.05 24.23 14.28
C PRO A 113 18.14 24.74 15.72
N SER A 114 17.49 25.88 16.04
CA SER A 114 17.49 26.41 17.41
C SER A 114 16.80 25.49 18.42
N LEU A 115 15.94 24.59 17.95
CA LEU A 115 15.20 23.63 18.77
C LEU A 115 15.92 22.27 18.89
N ALA A 116 17.05 22.05 18.21
CA ALA A 116 17.73 20.75 18.17
C ALA A 116 18.04 20.20 19.57
N GLY A 117 18.70 21.01 20.39
CA GLY A 117 19.04 20.63 21.77
C GLY A 117 17.81 20.42 22.65
N GLN A 118 16.78 21.25 22.50
CA GLN A 118 15.52 21.13 23.22
C GLN A 118 14.82 19.81 22.89
N GLN A 119 14.68 19.48 21.61
CA GLN A 119 14.03 18.25 21.17
C GLN A 119 14.82 17.02 21.63
N GLN A 120 16.15 17.05 21.55
CA GLN A 120 16.94 15.94 22.05
C GLN A 120 16.89 15.77 23.56
N ALA A 121 16.88 16.86 24.32
CA ALA A 121 16.69 16.80 25.76
C ALA A 121 15.33 16.19 26.15
N ALA A 122 14.27 16.50 25.39
CA ALA A 122 12.95 15.91 25.59
C ALA A 122 12.93 14.40 25.31
N ALA A 123 13.58 13.96 24.24
CA ALA A 123 13.72 12.53 23.95
C ALA A 123 14.52 11.82 25.05
N LEU A 124 15.63 12.41 25.52
CA LEU A 124 16.45 11.89 26.60
C LEU A 124 15.64 11.66 27.88
N VAL A 125 14.91 12.68 28.37
CA VAL A 125 14.20 12.56 29.65
C VAL A 125 13.10 11.50 29.60
N ASN A 126 12.40 11.37 28.46
CA ASN A 126 11.40 10.32 28.26
C ASN A 126 12.05 8.93 28.18
N ALA A 127 13.22 8.81 27.54
CA ALA A 127 13.98 7.58 27.48
C ALA A 127 14.47 7.12 28.87
N LEU A 128 14.92 8.05 29.71
CA LEU A 128 15.34 7.77 31.09
C LEU A 128 14.18 7.27 31.96
N HIS A 129 12.99 7.86 31.80
CA HIS A 129 11.77 7.42 32.50
C HIS A 129 11.14 6.16 31.90
N GLN A 130 11.58 5.76 30.70
CA GLN A 130 10.99 4.66 29.92
C GLN A 130 9.47 4.83 29.72
N LYS A 131 9.02 6.08 29.60
CA LYS A 131 7.61 6.46 29.52
C LYS A 131 7.47 7.80 28.84
N LEU A 132 6.45 7.93 27.99
CA LEU A 132 6.06 9.20 27.39
C LEU A 132 5.33 10.09 28.40
N SER A 133 5.79 11.34 28.53
CA SER A 133 5.18 12.38 29.34
C SER A 133 5.49 13.75 28.75
N HIS A 134 4.45 14.58 28.58
CA HIS A 134 4.61 16.01 28.29
C HIS A 134 5.05 16.83 29.50
N TYR A 135 5.01 16.24 30.69
CA TYR A 135 5.41 16.85 31.97
C TYR A 135 6.32 15.90 32.74
N PRO A 136 7.51 15.56 32.19
CA PRO A 136 8.43 14.65 32.84
C PRO A 136 8.97 15.28 34.13
N THR A 137 9.22 14.45 35.15
CA THR A 137 9.93 14.88 36.36
C THR A 137 11.43 14.90 36.11
N MET A 138 12.18 15.64 36.94
CA MET A 138 13.63 15.73 36.83
C MET A 138 14.29 14.40 37.25
N PRO A 139 15.09 13.76 36.37
CA PRO A 139 15.90 12.61 36.76
C PRO A 139 16.96 13.00 37.79
N ALA A 140 17.22 12.11 38.74
CA ALA A 140 18.25 12.32 39.76
C ALA A 140 19.63 12.50 39.09
N GLY A 141 20.34 13.59 39.44
CA GLY A 141 21.66 13.92 38.90
C GLY A 141 21.65 14.60 37.52
N MET A 142 20.48 14.98 36.99
CA MET A 142 20.40 15.80 35.79
C MET A 142 20.74 17.26 36.10
N ASP A 143 21.37 17.95 35.16
CA ASP A 143 21.63 19.38 35.25
C ASP A 143 20.34 20.20 35.05
N ASP A 144 20.18 21.31 35.78
CA ASP A 144 18.97 22.14 35.74
C ASP A 144 18.69 22.73 34.36
N SER A 145 19.72 23.12 33.61
CA SER A 145 19.57 23.69 32.27
C SER A 145 19.14 22.65 31.24
N LEU A 146 19.70 21.44 31.36
CA LEU A 146 19.31 20.29 30.55
C LEU A 146 17.86 19.89 30.84
N TYR A 147 17.48 19.80 32.12
CA TYR A 147 16.11 19.48 32.51
C TYR A 147 15.11 20.56 32.08
N THR A 148 15.46 21.84 32.19
CA THR A 148 14.61 22.96 31.73
C THR A 148 14.34 22.84 30.23
N SER A 149 15.38 22.56 29.43
CA SER A 149 15.24 22.33 27.99
C SER A 149 14.40 21.07 27.70
N ALA A 150 14.62 19.99 28.44
CA ALA A 150 13.88 18.74 28.28
C ALA A 150 12.38 18.91 28.56
N LYS A 151 12.05 19.61 29.65
CA LYS A 151 10.66 19.89 30.06
C LYS A 151 9.93 20.72 29.01
N GLU A 152 10.58 21.76 28.48
CA GLU A 152 9.95 22.60 27.45
C GLU A 152 9.79 21.87 26.12
N GLY A 153 10.79 21.08 25.73
CA GLY A 153 10.68 20.21 24.56
C GLY A 153 9.55 19.21 24.69
N ALA A 154 9.43 18.51 25.83
CA ALA A 154 8.37 17.54 26.04
C ALA A 154 6.97 18.16 25.97
N ARG A 155 6.80 19.39 26.49
CA ARG A 155 5.52 20.12 26.49
C ARG A 155 5.08 20.62 25.11
N THR A 156 6.02 20.80 24.18
CA THR A 156 5.77 21.46 22.88
C THR A 156 5.87 20.52 21.69
N SER A 157 5.92 19.21 21.95
CA SER A 157 6.20 18.21 20.93
C SER A 157 5.18 17.09 20.92
N ASN A 158 4.96 16.52 19.73
CA ASN A 158 4.48 15.15 19.63
C ASN A 158 5.57 14.22 20.17
N LEU A 159 5.19 13.24 20.98
CA LEU A 159 6.11 12.28 21.60
C LEU A 159 5.81 10.86 21.11
N TYR A 160 6.85 10.10 20.79
CA TYR A 160 6.71 8.71 20.33
C TYR A 160 7.63 7.78 21.10
N GLY A 161 7.20 6.53 21.29
CA GLY A 161 8.01 5.49 21.91
C GLY A 161 7.90 4.19 21.12
N GLY A 162 9.02 3.51 20.93
CA GLY A 162 9.08 2.15 20.38
C GLY A 162 9.44 2.03 18.89
N SER A 163 9.27 3.07 18.07
CA SER A 163 9.77 3.05 16.68
C SER A 163 11.07 3.86 16.54
N PRO A 164 12.11 3.31 15.89
CA PRO A 164 13.41 3.95 15.72
C PRO A 164 13.52 4.88 14.51
N THR A 165 12.45 5.14 13.75
CA THR A 165 12.50 6.05 12.59
C THR A 165 11.55 7.22 12.75
N PHE A 166 11.96 8.42 12.32
CA PHE A 166 11.06 9.58 12.34
C PHE A 166 9.88 9.43 11.38
N TYR A 167 10.08 8.70 10.29
CA TYR A 167 9.04 8.45 9.30
C TYR A 167 7.87 7.65 9.92
N ASP A 168 8.18 6.57 10.64
CA ASP A 168 7.17 5.79 11.39
C ASP A 168 6.52 6.64 12.49
N ASN A 169 7.30 7.49 13.17
CA ASN A 169 6.76 8.34 14.22
C ASN A 169 5.70 9.30 13.65
N VAL A 170 5.98 9.93 12.51
CA VAL A 170 5.06 10.83 11.81
C VAL A 170 3.81 10.09 11.34
N LEU A 171 3.94 8.94 10.69
CA LEU A 171 2.77 8.14 10.29
C LEU A 171 1.95 7.66 11.49
N GLY A 172 2.60 7.30 12.59
CA GLY A 172 1.94 6.94 13.84
C GLY A 172 1.17 8.11 14.47
N TYR A 173 1.72 9.33 14.42
CA TYR A 173 1.00 10.55 14.79
C TYR A 173 -0.21 10.81 13.88
N MET A 174 -0.11 10.49 12.59
CA MET A 174 -1.23 10.62 11.65
C MET A 174 -2.35 9.62 11.92
N ALA A 175 -2.04 8.37 12.29
CA ALA A 175 -3.04 7.37 12.66
C ALA A 175 -3.86 7.82 13.88
N ASP A 176 -3.22 8.19 14.99
CA ASP A 176 -3.86 8.74 16.21
C ASP A 176 -5.11 8.00 16.74
N SER A 177 -5.21 6.70 16.45
CA SER A 177 -6.40 5.86 16.63
C SER A 177 -6.58 5.32 18.05
N GLY A 178 -5.60 5.57 18.92
CA GLY A 178 -5.61 5.08 20.31
C GLY A 178 -6.80 5.63 21.10
N ALA A 179 -7.37 4.82 21.99
CA ALA A 179 -8.54 5.20 22.80
C ALA A 179 -8.30 6.45 23.66
N THR A 180 -7.06 6.75 24.02
CA THR A 180 -6.71 7.96 24.76
C THR A 180 -6.59 9.19 23.87
N ASN A 181 -6.59 9.07 22.54
CA ASN A 181 -6.31 10.16 21.60
C ASN A 181 -7.43 10.44 20.60
N ILE A 182 -8.24 9.42 20.25
CA ILE A 182 -9.28 9.50 19.21
C ILE A 182 -10.28 10.64 19.43
N ASP A 183 -10.49 11.08 20.67
CA ASP A 183 -11.37 12.21 21.00
C ASP A 183 -10.88 13.58 20.49
N ARG A 184 -9.60 13.69 20.12
CA ARG A 184 -9.02 14.97 19.69
C ARG A 184 -8.16 14.87 18.45
N VAL A 185 -7.60 13.69 18.18
CA VAL A 185 -6.59 13.42 17.14
C VAL A 185 -5.54 14.54 17.07
N GLY A 186 -5.03 14.89 18.25
CA GLY A 186 -4.22 16.10 18.44
C GLY A 186 -2.87 16.02 17.71
N HIS A 187 -2.23 14.84 17.70
CA HIS A 187 -0.91 14.68 17.12
C HIS A 187 -0.92 14.98 15.63
N ARG A 188 -1.88 14.38 14.90
CA ARG A 188 -2.06 14.65 13.47
C ARG A 188 -2.39 16.11 13.21
N ARG A 189 -3.31 16.70 13.99
CA ARG A 189 -3.84 18.06 13.72
C ARG A 189 -2.77 19.13 13.88
N TRP A 190 -1.80 18.91 14.78
CA TRP A 190 -0.63 19.77 14.87
C TRP A 190 0.27 19.68 13.63
N ILE A 191 0.45 18.49 13.05
CA ILE A 191 1.26 18.29 11.82
C ILE A 191 0.57 18.91 10.60
N ILE A 192 -0.75 18.75 10.50
CA ILE A 192 -1.57 19.35 9.44
C ILE A 192 -2.14 20.72 9.85
N ASN A 193 -1.43 21.44 10.72
CA ASN A 193 -1.75 22.83 11.04
C ASN A 193 -1.39 23.73 9.83
N PRO A 194 -2.32 24.53 9.29
CA PRO A 194 -2.02 25.44 8.19
C PRO A 194 -0.95 26.47 8.54
N GLU A 195 -0.83 26.86 9.81
CA GLU A 195 0.14 27.86 10.28
C GLU A 195 1.58 27.29 10.43
N MET A 196 1.78 25.98 10.25
CA MET A 196 3.08 25.35 10.42
C MET A 196 4.01 25.62 9.23
N LYS A 197 5.24 26.02 9.55
CA LYS A 197 6.36 26.29 8.65
C LYS A 197 7.65 25.61 9.11
N GLN A 198 7.78 25.36 10.42
CA GLN A 198 8.99 24.76 10.98
C GLN A 198 8.70 23.62 11.98
N THR A 199 9.64 22.69 12.08
CA THR A 199 9.66 21.64 13.12
C THR A 199 11.09 21.32 13.51
N MET A 200 11.28 20.44 14.49
CA MET A 200 12.57 19.83 14.78
C MET A 200 12.35 18.50 15.49
N PHE A 201 13.31 17.59 15.39
CA PHE A 201 13.21 16.25 15.95
C PHE A 201 14.28 15.95 16.99
N GLY A 202 13.94 15.08 17.93
CA GLY A 202 14.84 14.44 18.89
C GLY A 202 14.54 12.94 18.95
N MET A 203 15.55 12.12 19.22
CA MET A 203 15.40 10.69 19.44
C MET A 203 16.53 10.19 20.33
N VAL A 204 16.20 9.48 21.41
CA VAL A 204 17.15 8.81 22.29
C VAL A 204 16.73 7.37 22.48
N HIS A 205 17.68 6.45 22.36
CA HIS A 205 17.49 5.04 22.69
C HIS A 205 17.85 4.84 24.17
N ASN A 206 16.96 4.21 24.93
CA ASN A 206 17.23 3.88 26.32
C ASN A 206 18.21 2.69 26.44
N ALA A 207 18.55 2.29 27.67
CA ALA A 207 19.47 1.17 27.92
C ALA A 207 19.00 -0.19 27.35
N ASN A 208 17.69 -0.35 27.10
CA ASN A 208 17.09 -1.53 26.49
C ASN A 208 16.94 -1.38 24.96
N ASN A 209 17.60 -0.38 24.37
CA ASN A 209 17.54 -0.02 22.96
C ASN A 209 16.13 0.33 22.45
N VAL A 210 15.24 0.79 23.34
CA VAL A 210 13.92 1.31 22.96
C VAL A 210 14.06 2.79 22.60
N ALA A 211 13.64 3.17 21.40
CA ALA A 211 13.65 4.55 20.92
C ALA A 211 12.53 5.39 21.55
N TYR A 212 12.88 6.60 21.98
CA TYR A 212 11.95 7.64 22.41
C TYR A 212 12.21 8.88 21.58
N ALA A 213 11.18 9.40 20.94
CA ALA A 213 11.30 10.52 20.00
C ALA A 213 10.41 11.70 20.40
N SER A 214 10.81 12.86 19.93
CA SER A 214 10.09 14.12 20.04
C SER A 214 10.07 14.81 18.68
N MET A 215 8.95 15.45 18.35
CA MET A 215 8.79 16.29 17.17
C MET A 215 8.10 17.60 17.59
N TYR A 216 8.79 18.74 17.45
CA TYR A 216 8.20 20.04 17.73
C TYR A 216 6.97 20.29 16.85
N SER A 217 5.86 20.65 17.47
CA SER A 217 4.53 20.60 16.83
C SER A 217 3.70 21.88 17.04
N MET A 218 4.26 22.87 17.76
CA MET A 218 3.55 24.08 18.17
C MET A 218 3.86 25.29 17.28
N ASP A 219 4.48 25.07 16.12
CA ASP A 219 4.85 26.15 15.21
C ASP A 219 3.63 26.84 14.60
N LYS A 220 3.74 28.17 14.48
CA LYS A 220 2.75 29.06 13.86
C LYS A 220 3.42 30.10 12.96
N GLY A 221 4.58 29.76 12.39
CA GLY A 221 5.40 30.69 11.65
C GLY A 221 4.82 31.11 10.30
N ARG A 222 3.82 30.38 9.77
CA ARG A 222 3.19 30.71 8.49
C ARG A 222 2.08 31.74 8.66
N PRO A 223 2.10 32.84 7.89
CA PRO A 223 0.99 33.78 7.83
C PRO A 223 -0.33 33.10 7.41
N ALA A 224 -1.42 33.45 8.09
CA ALA A 224 -2.75 32.93 7.78
C ALA A 224 -3.23 33.24 6.35
N SER A 225 -2.65 34.25 5.70
CA SER A 225 -2.96 34.59 4.30
C SER A 225 -2.40 33.61 3.28
N GLU A 226 -1.37 32.82 3.61
CA GLU A 226 -0.72 31.90 2.66
C GLU A 226 -1.53 30.63 2.37
N VAL A 227 -2.47 30.27 3.24
CA VAL A 227 -3.26 29.03 3.10
C VAL A 227 -4.74 29.37 3.23
N GLN A 228 -5.46 29.20 2.12
CA GLN A 228 -6.92 29.30 2.08
C GLN A 228 -7.53 27.92 2.23
N TYR A 229 -8.57 27.82 3.05
CA TYR A 229 -9.29 26.57 3.25
C TYR A 229 -10.69 26.83 3.80
N ASP A 230 -11.63 25.99 3.40
CA ASP A 230 -12.89 25.77 4.11
C ASP A 230 -12.68 24.75 5.23
N TYR A 231 -11.99 23.67 4.90
CA TYR A 231 -11.66 22.60 5.81
C TYR A 231 -10.32 21.93 5.44
N ILE A 232 -9.75 21.18 6.36
CA ILE A 232 -8.60 20.30 6.12
C ILE A 232 -8.99 18.92 6.61
N ALA A 233 -9.03 17.95 5.71
CA ALA A 233 -9.48 16.59 6.00
C ALA A 233 -8.32 15.59 5.98
N TRP A 234 -8.40 14.59 6.85
CA TRP A 234 -7.57 13.38 6.85
C TRP A 234 -8.46 12.15 7.01
N PRO A 235 -8.58 11.29 5.98
CA PRO A 235 -8.04 11.46 4.63
C PRO A 235 -8.66 12.66 3.91
N SER A 236 -7.98 13.20 2.90
CA SER A 236 -8.42 14.38 2.15
C SER A 236 -9.41 14.02 1.03
N ALA A 237 -10.05 15.04 0.45
CA ALA A 237 -10.88 14.88 -0.74
C ALA A 237 -10.04 14.46 -1.96
N GLY A 238 -10.67 13.82 -2.95
CA GLY A 238 -9.98 13.33 -4.14
C GLY A 238 -9.30 11.98 -3.89
N TYR A 239 -8.14 11.76 -4.50
CA TYR A 239 -7.40 10.50 -4.35
C TYR A 239 -6.56 10.46 -3.08
N PHE A 240 -6.56 9.32 -2.40
CA PHE A 240 -5.79 9.11 -1.17
C PHE A 240 -5.15 7.71 -1.14
N PRO A 241 -3.85 7.56 -0.85
CA PRO A 241 -3.21 6.24 -0.85
C PRO A 241 -3.70 5.41 0.35
N GLU A 242 -4.14 4.18 0.10
CA GLU A 242 -4.65 3.29 1.15
C GLU A 242 -3.57 2.87 2.17
N GLU A 243 -2.29 2.93 1.78
CA GLU A 243 -1.19 2.52 2.64
C GLU A 243 -0.95 3.46 3.84
N VAL A 244 -1.47 4.69 3.81
CA VAL A 244 -1.24 5.69 4.86
C VAL A 244 -2.45 5.94 5.76
N PHE A 245 -3.56 5.22 5.54
CA PHE A 245 -4.77 5.32 6.33
C PHE A 245 -5.42 3.95 6.49
N LYS A 246 -5.59 3.47 7.72
CA LYS A 246 -6.16 2.14 8.00
C LYS A 246 -7.68 2.22 8.12
N THR A 247 -8.34 1.09 7.89
CA THR A 247 -9.81 0.98 7.96
C THR A 247 -10.38 1.25 9.36
N ASN A 248 -9.54 1.22 10.40
CA ASN A 248 -9.89 1.56 11.78
C ASN A 248 -9.27 2.87 12.28
N ASP A 249 -8.64 3.66 11.40
CA ASP A 249 -8.20 5.01 11.75
C ASP A 249 -9.41 5.96 11.77
N PRO A 250 -9.46 6.93 12.70
CA PRO A 250 -10.51 7.93 12.69
C PRO A 250 -10.30 8.88 11.53
N TRP A 251 -11.39 9.29 10.88
CA TRP A 251 -11.45 10.43 9.98
C TRP A 251 -11.45 11.72 10.80
N SER A 252 -10.89 12.79 10.25
CA SER A 252 -10.94 14.10 10.88
C SER A 252 -11.05 15.22 9.87
N VAL A 253 -11.94 16.18 10.14
CA VAL A 253 -12.17 17.35 9.30
C VAL A 253 -12.04 18.60 10.17
N SER A 254 -10.91 19.31 10.03
CA SER A 254 -10.66 20.57 10.70
C SER A 254 -11.33 21.71 9.93
N LEU A 255 -12.33 22.35 10.52
CA LEU A 255 -13.15 23.38 9.88
C LEU A 255 -12.57 24.78 10.15
N ASN A 256 -12.54 25.64 9.13
CA ASN A 256 -12.02 27.00 9.27
C ASN A 256 -12.91 27.82 10.24
N PRO A 257 -12.40 28.24 11.42
CA PRO A 257 -13.21 28.98 12.41
C PRO A 257 -13.62 30.38 11.97
N GLN A 258 -13.01 30.93 10.90
CA GLN A 258 -13.45 32.19 10.29
C GLN A 258 -14.68 32.00 9.39
N LYS A 259 -14.91 30.78 8.90
CA LYS A 259 -16.01 30.43 8.02
C LYS A 259 -17.15 29.73 8.74
N TYR A 260 -16.85 28.94 9.78
CA TYR A 260 -17.83 28.13 10.50
C TYR A 260 -17.90 28.48 11.99
N ASP A 261 -19.11 28.48 12.53
CA ASP A 261 -19.40 28.70 13.94
C ASP A 261 -19.05 27.46 14.78
N ARG A 262 -18.01 27.58 15.59
CA ARG A 262 -17.52 26.52 16.48
C ARG A 262 -18.23 26.46 17.85
N THR A 263 -19.25 27.28 18.08
CA THR A 263 -20.00 27.33 19.35
C THR A 263 -21.27 26.49 19.30
N ARG A 264 -21.88 26.34 18.12
CA ARG A 264 -23.05 25.48 17.87
C ARG A 264 -22.62 24.11 17.37
N THR A 265 -22.22 23.23 18.29
CA THR A 265 -21.70 21.90 17.95
C THR A 265 -22.71 20.76 18.16
N ASP A 266 -23.75 20.98 18.99
CA ASP A 266 -24.72 19.95 19.38
C ASP A 266 -25.53 19.34 18.23
N GLN A 267 -25.67 20.07 17.12
CA GLN A 267 -26.44 19.66 15.94
C GLN A 267 -25.58 19.02 14.86
N ILE A 268 -24.25 19.01 15.02
CA ILE A 268 -23.34 18.50 14.00
C ILE A 268 -23.49 17.00 13.89
N GLN A 269 -23.69 16.54 12.66
CA GLN A 269 -23.81 15.13 12.30
C GLN A 269 -22.94 14.84 11.07
N VAL A 270 -22.53 13.58 10.92
CA VAL A 270 -21.82 13.12 9.72
C VAL A 270 -22.55 11.95 9.11
N LYS A 271 -22.69 11.95 7.79
CA LYS A 271 -23.04 10.78 7.01
C LYS A 271 -21.84 10.38 6.15
N LEU A 272 -21.43 9.13 6.25
CA LEU A 272 -20.40 8.52 5.41
C LEU A 272 -21.06 7.45 4.55
N THR A 273 -20.89 7.54 3.23
CA THR A 273 -21.43 6.55 2.29
C THR A 273 -20.30 5.94 1.48
N ARG A 274 -20.16 4.62 1.51
CA ARG A 274 -19.27 3.89 0.59
C ARG A 274 -19.98 3.71 -0.75
N VAL A 275 -19.37 4.19 -1.82
CA VAL A 275 -19.99 4.28 -3.15
C VAL A 275 -20.17 2.89 -3.78
N ARG A 276 -19.22 1.97 -3.58
CA ARG A 276 -19.22 0.61 -4.18
C ARG A 276 -20.53 -0.15 -3.94
N ASP A 277 -21.03 -0.11 -2.70
CA ASP A 277 -22.15 -0.94 -2.24
C ASP A 277 -23.28 -0.12 -1.59
N GLY A 278 -23.15 1.20 -1.54
CA GLY A 278 -24.12 2.08 -0.89
C GLY A 278 -24.18 1.91 0.64
N LYS A 279 -23.20 1.26 1.27
CA LYS A 279 -23.17 1.11 2.73
C LYS A 279 -23.02 2.49 3.38
N GLU A 280 -23.87 2.77 4.36
CA GLU A 280 -23.91 4.06 5.04
C GLU A 280 -23.61 3.93 6.54
N TRP A 281 -22.91 4.93 7.07
CA TRP A 281 -22.75 5.17 8.49
C TRP A 281 -23.22 6.58 8.80
N SER A 282 -24.07 6.73 9.82
CA SER A 282 -24.49 8.03 10.35
C SER A 282 -23.88 8.23 11.72
N PHE A 283 -23.34 9.42 11.99
CA PHE A 283 -22.63 9.75 13.21
C PHE A 283 -23.23 10.96 13.90
N ASP A 284 -23.42 10.84 15.22
CA ASP A 284 -23.74 11.96 16.09
C ASP A 284 -23.10 11.79 17.47
N LYS A 285 -23.37 12.72 18.39
CA LYS A 285 -22.80 12.73 19.75
C LYS A 285 -23.08 11.48 20.61
N SER A 286 -24.00 10.61 20.20
CA SER A 286 -24.25 9.34 20.88
C SER A 286 -23.22 8.26 20.54
N ASP A 287 -22.51 8.36 19.42
CA ASP A 287 -21.50 7.40 18.97
C ASP A 287 -20.16 7.61 19.70
N ASN A 288 -19.98 6.95 20.85
CA ASN A 288 -18.81 7.16 21.71
C ASN A 288 -17.93 5.91 21.91
N ASP A 289 -18.13 4.85 21.11
CA ASP A 289 -17.33 3.64 21.19
C ASP A 289 -15.92 3.85 20.61
N LYS A 290 -14.97 4.08 21.51
CA LYS A 290 -13.56 4.30 21.18
C LYS A 290 -12.85 3.07 20.60
N SER A 291 -13.49 1.90 20.57
CA SER A 291 -12.98 0.69 19.91
C SER A 291 -13.66 0.40 18.56
N GLY A 292 -14.87 0.90 18.35
CA GLY A 292 -15.66 0.74 17.13
C GLY A 292 -16.13 2.07 16.56
N LYS A 293 -17.44 2.19 16.35
CA LYS A 293 -18.08 3.37 15.76
C LYS A 293 -17.97 4.57 16.71
N TYR A 294 -17.35 5.65 16.24
CA TYR A 294 -17.00 6.80 17.08
C TYR A 294 -17.31 8.13 16.41
N PHE A 295 -17.64 9.15 17.21
CA PHE A 295 -17.83 10.53 16.82
C PHE A 295 -17.43 11.49 17.95
N ASN A 296 -16.80 12.61 17.58
CA ASN A 296 -16.63 13.75 18.47
C ASN A 296 -16.48 15.08 17.71
N VAL A 297 -16.83 16.19 18.36
CA VAL A 297 -16.48 17.54 17.92
C VAL A 297 -15.51 18.16 18.91
N GLN A 298 -14.31 18.53 18.45
CA GLN A 298 -13.23 19.06 19.27
C GLN A 298 -12.95 20.53 18.94
N THR A 299 -13.16 21.43 19.90
CA THR A 299 -13.01 22.89 19.73
C THR A 299 -11.75 23.46 20.39
N SER A 300 -10.98 22.60 21.08
CA SER A 300 -9.66 22.97 21.61
C SER A 300 -8.62 23.12 20.50
N TYR A 301 -7.60 23.94 20.77
CA TYR A 301 -6.54 24.24 19.80
C TYR A 301 -5.52 23.10 19.70
N TYR A 302 -5.51 22.44 18.54
CA TYR A 302 -4.48 21.49 18.12
C TYR A 302 -4.00 21.84 16.71
N GLY A 303 -3.78 23.13 16.43
CA GLY A 303 -3.61 23.68 15.07
C GLY A 303 -4.86 24.47 14.65
N VAL A 304 -5.93 23.79 14.25
CA VAL A 304 -7.23 24.44 13.98
C VAL A 304 -8.20 24.17 15.12
N PRO A 305 -8.77 25.17 15.83
CA PRO A 305 -9.62 24.98 17.02
C PRO A 305 -11.08 24.64 16.70
N PHE A 306 -11.32 23.80 15.69
CA PHE A 306 -12.62 23.25 15.36
C PHE A 306 -12.44 22.02 14.46
N ALA A 307 -12.70 20.83 14.98
CA ALA A 307 -12.59 19.59 14.21
C ALA A 307 -13.77 18.65 14.47
N VAL A 308 -14.28 18.06 13.40
CA VAL A 308 -15.23 16.94 13.45
C VAL A 308 -14.45 15.66 13.24
N ILE A 309 -14.59 14.71 14.15
CA ILE A 309 -13.84 13.45 14.17
C ILE A 309 -14.85 12.30 14.18
N PHE A 310 -14.66 11.31 13.31
CA PHE A 310 -15.57 10.17 13.23
C PHE A 310 -14.84 8.91 12.76
N ARG A 311 -15.34 7.73 13.12
CA ARG A 311 -14.79 6.46 12.66
C ARG A 311 -15.89 5.44 12.41
N PRO A 312 -16.06 4.93 11.18
CA PRO A 312 -16.97 3.82 10.89
C PRO A 312 -16.46 2.50 11.46
N ASP A 313 -17.36 1.57 11.70
CA ASP A 313 -17.07 0.17 12.01
C ASP A 313 -17.28 -0.75 10.79
N GLY A 314 -16.58 -1.88 10.77
CA GLY A 314 -16.83 -2.93 9.78
C GLY A 314 -16.61 -2.52 8.31
N ILE A 315 -15.55 -1.75 8.01
CA ILE A 315 -15.12 -1.52 6.62
C ILE A 315 -14.49 -2.80 6.02
N GLY A 316 -13.76 -3.59 6.82
CA GLY A 316 -12.97 -4.72 6.35
C GLY A 316 -11.65 -4.22 5.77
N ASP A 317 -11.57 -4.16 4.44
CA ASP A 317 -10.46 -3.64 3.65
C ASP A 317 -10.97 -2.62 2.61
N PHE A 318 -10.07 -1.79 2.10
CA PHE A 318 -10.34 -0.97 0.92
C PHE A 318 -10.16 -1.83 -0.33
N ALA A 319 -11.14 -1.82 -1.23
CA ALA A 319 -10.95 -2.43 -2.54
C ALA A 319 -10.35 -1.39 -3.51
N PRO A 320 -9.89 -1.80 -4.71
CA PRO A 320 -9.34 -0.88 -5.69
C PRO A 320 -10.33 0.25 -6.01
N ASP A 321 -9.89 1.50 -5.85
CA ASP A 321 -10.66 2.71 -6.13
C ASP A 321 -11.96 2.83 -5.29
N ASP A 322 -11.93 2.35 -4.04
CA ASP A 322 -13.05 2.48 -3.11
C ASP A 322 -13.28 3.95 -2.72
N ALA A 323 -14.47 4.46 -3.05
CA ALA A 323 -14.84 5.85 -2.81
C ALA A 323 -15.81 5.98 -1.64
N PHE A 324 -15.57 7.00 -0.80
CA PHE A 324 -16.37 7.33 0.37
C PHE A 324 -16.78 8.79 0.32
N THR A 325 -18.08 9.04 0.30
CA THR A 325 -18.65 10.39 0.37
C THR A 325 -18.93 10.75 1.83
N VAL A 326 -18.37 11.87 2.27
CA VAL A 326 -18.55 12.47 3.60
C VAL A 326 -19.50 13.66 3.45
N GLN A 327 -20.57 13.68 4.25
CA GLN A 327 -21.48 14.82 4.39
C GLN A 327 -21.55 15.23 5.85
N ILE A 328 -21.17 16.48 6.15
CA ILE A 328 -21.24 17.07 7.49
C ILE A 328 -22.34 18.11 7.51
N THR A 329 -23.38 17.87 8.29
CA THR A 329 -24.58 18.72 8.40
C THR A 329 -24.72 19.29 9.81
N GLY A 330 -25.68 20.21 10.00
CA GLY A 330 -25.87 20.90 11.29
C GLY A 330 -24.79 21.94 11.59
N LEU A 331 -23.97 22.28 10.59
CA LEU A 331 -23.02 23.37 10.65
C LEU A 331 -23.74 24.70 10.42
N TYR A 332 -23.13 25.75 10.93
CA TYR A 332 -23.51 27.12 10.60
C TYR A 332 -22.27 27.89 10.20
N SER A 333 -22.42 28.79 9.24
CA SER A 333 -21.42 29.79 8.93
C SER A 333 -21.18 30.71 10.14
N ALA A 334 -20.02 31.36 10.18
CA ALA A 334 -19.69 32.36 11.19
C ALA A 334 -20.69 33.54 11.21
N SER A 335 -21.40 33.79 10.11
CA SER A 335 -22.46 34.81 10.00
C SER A 335 -23.85 34.32 10.45
N GLY A 336 -23.99 33.05 10.83
CA GLY A 336 -25.23 32.51 11.40
C GLY A 336 -26.10 31.68 10.46
N SER A 337 -25.82 31.66 9.15
CA SER A 337 -26.59 30.88 8.16
C SER A 337 -26.25 29.40 8.22
N ALA A 338 -27.22 28.52 7.99
CA ALA A 338 -27.00 27.08 7.89
C ALA A 338 -25.93 26.77 6.82
N ALA A 339 -25.06 25.80 7.11
CA ALA A 339 -23.97 25.39 6.25
C ALA A 339 -23.80 23.87 6.29
N GLN A 340 -23.05 23.35 5.32
CA GLN A 340 -22.65 21.95 5.27
C GLN A 340 -21.28 21.83 4.61
N VAL A 341 -20.60 20.72 4.84
CA VAL A 341 -19.39 20.32 4.12
C VAL A 341 -19.64 18.98 3.47
N GLU A 342 -19.30 18.83 2.20
CA GLU A 342 -19.41 17.58 1.47
C GLU A 342 -18.18 17.35 0.60
N PHE A 343 -17.63 16.13 0.64
CA PHE A 343 -16.53 15.73 -0.23
C PHE A 343 -16.48 14.21 -0.40
N THR A 344 -15.74 13.75 -1.40
CA THR A 344 -15.48 12.32 -1.61
C THR A 344 -13.99 12.05 -1.56
N THR A 345 -13.61 11.01 -0.82
CA THR A 345 -12.25 10.44 -0.81
C THR A 345 -12.29 9.13 -1.59
N THR A 346 -11.38 8.94 -2.53
CA THR A 346 -11.20 7.70 -3.29
C THR A 346 -9.86 7.08 -2.89
N PHE A 347 -9.92 5.97 -2.15
CA PHE A 347 -8.74 5.21 -1.80
C PHE A 347 -8.21 4.46 -3.01
N PHE A 348 -6.90 4.53 -3.23
CA PHE A 348 -6.24 3.75 -4.27
C PHE A 348 -4.98 3.10 -3.73
N LYS A 349 -4.64 1.96 -4.33
CA LYS A 349 -3.40 1.25 -4.04
C LYS A 349 -2.24 1.87 -4.81
N MET A 350 -1.27 2.39 -4.08
CA MET A 350 -0.11 3.07 -4.64
C MET A 350 1.05 2.10 -4.87
N MET A 351 1.31 1.22 -3.90
CA MET A 351 2.45 0.30 -3.88
C MET A 351 2.06 -1.10 -4.38
N PRO A 352 2.77 -1.66 -5.39
CA PRO A 352 2.61 -3.06 -5.74
C PRO A 352 3.28 -3.97 -4.70
N GLY A 353 2.93 -5.25 -4.75
CA GLY A 353 3.63 -6.34 -4.06
C GLY A 353 3.93 -7.48 -5.03
N LEU A 354 4.64 -8.53 -4.57
CA LEU A 354 4.77 -9.75 -5.36
C LEU A 354 3.40 -10.42 -5.47
N LEU A 355 3.02 -10.83 -6.67
CA LEU A 355 1.76 -11.55 -6.90
C LEU A 355 1.84 -12.98 -6.39
N ALA A 356 2.99 -13.63 -6.56
CA ALA A 356 3.19 -14.98 -6.06
C ALA A 356 3.15 -15.04 -4.53
N ARG A 357 2.40 -16.02 -4.00
CA ARG A 357 2.23 -16.28 -2.56
C ARG A 357 2.93 -17.56 -2.10
N TYR A 358 2.95 -18.57 -2.95
CA TYR A 358 3.58 -19.86 -2.66
C TYR A 358 5.02 -19.90 -3.14
N ASP A 359 5.80 -20.79 -2.51
CA ASP A 359 7.18 -21.00 -2.91
C ASP A 359 7.26 -21.46 -4.36
N ILE A 360 8.21 -20.88 -5.09
CA ILE A 360 8.48 -21.23 -6.48
C ILE A 360 9.79 -22.01 -6.57
N GLN A 361 9.98 -22.70 -7.69
CA GLN A 361 11.28 -23.27 -8.01
C GLN A 361 11.82 -22.75 -9.34
N LEU A 362 13.15 -22.69 -9.41
CA LEU A 362 13.90 -22.30 -10.59
C LEU A 362 15.02 -23.31 -10.85
N GLN A 363 15.38 -23.46 -12.12
CA GLN A 363 16.60 -24.14 -12.51
C GLN A 363 17.76 -23.15 -12.48
N LYS A 364 18.95 -23.62 -12.11
CA LYS A 364 20.16 -22.80 -12.14
C LYS A 364 20.36 -22.23 -13.56
N GLY A 365 20.48 -20.91 -13.65
CA GLY A 365 20.56 -20.16 -14.90
C GLY A 365 19.21 -19.68 -15.46
N GLU A 366 18.08 -20.15 -14.94
CA GLU A 366 16.74 -19.68 -15.31
C GLU A 366 16.55 -18.22 -14.88
N THR A 367 15.83 -17.46 -15.70
CA THR A 367 15.39 -16.11 -15.37
C THR A 367 13.89 -16.02 -15.41
N LEU A 368 13.29 -15.33 -14.44
CA LEU A 368 11.84 -15.19 -14.30
C LEU A 368 11.50 -13.72 -14.02
N GLN A 369 10.61 -13.12 -14.81
CA GLN A 369 10.06 -11.80 -14.50
C GLN A 369 8.91 -11.99 -13.53
N MET A 370 9.04 -11.54 -12.28
CA MET A 370 7.98 -11.73 -11.29
C MET A 370 6.74 -10.89 -11.63
N GLY A 371 5.56 -11.48 -11.45
CA GLY A 371 4.29 -10.76 -11.48
C GLY A 371 4.13 -9.91 -10.22
N LEU A 372 3.51 -8.74 -10.38
CA LEU A 372 3.21 -7.84 -9.28
C LEU A 372 1.70 -7.70 -9.10
N THR A 373 1.24 -7.52 -7.86
CA THR A 373 -0.14 -7.13 -7.56
C THR A 373 -0.43 -5.73 -8.10
N ASP A 374 -1.71 -5.40 -8.24
CA ASP A 374 -2.14 -4.05 -8.60
C ASP A 374 -1.49 -3.00 -7.67
N GLY A 375 -1.08 -1.90 -8.28
CA GLY A 375 -0.46 -0.74 -7.63
C GLY A 375 -0.06 0.28 -8.70
N LEU A 376 -0.12 1.56 -8.38
CA LEU A 376 0.23 2.59 -9.37
C LEU A 376 1.72 2.61 -9.69
N GLN A 377 2.57 2.28 -8.72
CA GLN A 377 4.02 2.29 -8.90
C GLN A 377 4.47 1.11 -9.77
N THR A 378 4.99 1.40 -10.96
CA THR A 378 5.53 0.39 -11.89
C THR A 378 7.05 0.34 -11.92
N SER A 379 7.72 1.31 -11.29
CA SER A 379 9.18 1.42 -11.25
C SER A 379 9.65 2.07 -9.95
N GLY A 380 10.90 1.82 -9.56
CA GLY A 380 11.44 2.31 -8.29
C GLY A 380 11.08 1.45 -7.07
N ASN A 381 10.47 0.28 -7.30
CA ASN A 381 10.24 -0.74 -6.29
C ASN A 381 11.57 -1.22 -5.71
N THR A 382 11.61 -1.48 -4.40
CA THR A 382 12.83 -2.04 -3.78
C THR A 382 12.71 -3.55 -3.63
N PHE A 383 13.41 -4.28 -4.51
CA PHE A 383 13.51 -5.73 -4.40
C PHE A 383 14.74 -6.17 -3.60
N LYS A 384 14.60 -7.23 -2.79
CA LYS A 384 15.71 -7.82 -2.03
C LYS A 384 15.69 -9.33 -2.15
N SER A 385 16.87 -9.93 -2.28
CA SER A 385 17.11 -11.37 -2.12
C SER A 385 17.77 -11.65 -0.79
N GLY A 386 17.41 -12.77 -0.16
CA GLY A 386 18.03 -13.25 1.07
C GLY A 386 19.46 -13.79 0.86
N ASP A 387 19.79 -14.25 -0.36
CA ASP A 387 21.14 -14.69 -0.73
C ASP A 387 21.37 -14.57 -2.24
N ASN A 388 22.11 -13.53 -2.64
CA ASN A 388 22.46 -13.26 -4.04
C ASN A 388 23.33 -14.36 -4.68
N ARG A 389 23.92 -15.26 -3.89
CA ARG A 389 24.67 -16.42 -4.43
C ARG A 389 23.73 -17.51 -4.94
N ILE A 390 22.48 -17.52 -4.48
CA ILE A 390 21.43 -18.47 -4.87
C ILE A 390 20.51 -17.82 -5.90
N VAL A 391 19.98 -16.62 -5.60
CA VAL A 391 19.05 -15.90 -6.47
C VAL A 391 19.38 -14.40 -6.47
N GLU A 392 19.53 -13.82 -7.64
CA GLU A 392 19.59 -12.37 -7.85
C GLU A 392 18.21 -11.84 -8.27
N ILE A 393 17.84 -10.63 -7.85
CA ILE A 393 16.66 -9.91 -8.31
C ILE A 393 17.03 -8.46 -8.60
N ASP A 394 16.65 -7.95 -9.78
CA ASP A 394 16.92 -6.57 -10.18
C ASP A 394 15.83 -5.59 -9.72
N ALA A 395 16.05 -4.29 -9.95
CA ALA A 395 15.12 -3.23 -9.58
C ALA A 395 13.76 -3.27 -10.32
N ASN A 396 13.64 -4.09 -11.36
CA ASN A 396 12.41 -4.31 -12.11
C ASN A 396 11.72 -5.63 -11.74
N GLY A 397 12.22 -6.34 -10.72
CA GLY A 397 11.66 -7.61 -10.27
C GLY A 397 12.02 -8.79 -11.16
N LYS A 398 13.04 -8.66 -12.03
CA LYS A 398 13.54 -9.79 -12.81
C LYS A 398 14.50 -10.61 -11.97
N VAL A 399 14.16 -11.88 -11.80
CA VAL A 399 14.89 -12.87 -11.02
C VAL A 399 15.84 -13.65 -11.92
N LYS A 400 17.03 -13.99 -11.40
CA LYS A 400 17.99 -14.90 -12.00
C LYS A 400 18.45 -15.92 -10.96
N ALA A 401 18.27 -17.20 -11.26
CA ALA A 401 18.78 -18.29 -10.44
C ALA A 401 20.28 -18.48 -10.68
N VAL A 402 21.10 -18.27 -9.65
CA VAL A 402 22.57 -18.26 -9.72
C VAL A 402 23.18 -19.56 -9.22
N GLY A 403 22.74 -20.04 -8.06
CA GLY A 403 23.31 -21.19 -7.38
C GLY A 403 22.23 -22.07 -6.78
N LYS A 404 22.51 -23.37 -6.65
CA LYS A 404 21.59 -24.31 -6.00
C LYS A 404 21.43 -23.98 -4.52
N GLY A 405 20.21 -24.12 -4.03
CA GLY A 405 19.84 -23.89 -2.63
C GLY A 405 18.47 -23.22 -2.53
N SER A 406 18.12 -22.81 -1.32
CA SER A 406 16.84 -22.14 -1.04
C SER A 406 17.13 -20.75 -0.48
N THR A 407 16.41 -19.75 -0.96
CA THR A 407 16.44 -18.39 -0.41
C THR A 407 15.07 -17.75 -0.57
N TRP A 408 14.92 -16.49 -0.19
CA TRP A 408 13.71 -15.72 -0.43
C TRP A 408 14.00 -14.50 -1.28
N ILE A 409 12.99 -14.04 -2.00
CA ILE A 409 12.95 -12.72 -2.63
C ILE A 409 11.79 -11.92 -2.04
N SER A 410 11.86 -10.60 -2.11
CA SER A 410 10.78 -9.74 -1.61
C SER A 410 10.67 -8.45 -2.41
N ALA A 411 9.45 -7.94 -2.52
CA ALA A 411 9.18 -6.54 -2.83
C ALA A 411 9.00 -5.81 -1.49
N ASN A 412 9.85 -4.83 -1.22
CA ASN A 412 9.90 -4.08 0.03
C ASN A 412 9.73 -2.58 -0.25
N ASP A 413 8.53 -2.14 -0.54
CA ASP A 413 8.25 -0.70 -0.58
C ASP A 413 7.83 -0.25 0.82
N TYR A 414 8.40 0.85 1.33
CA TYR A 414 8.28 1.22 2.74
C TYR A 414 6.82 1.32 3.24
N LEU A 415 5.91 1.86 2.42
CA LEU A 415 4.48 1.92 2.73
C LEU A 415 3.73 0.60 2.46
N GLY A 416 4.26 -0.23 1.57
CA GLY A 416 3.63 -1.49 1.18
C GLY A 416 3.87 -2.59 2.23
N ALA A 417 2.93 -3.54 2.30
CA ALA A 417 3.19 -4.77 3.04
C ALA A 417 4.36 -5.51 2.38
N ARG A 418 5.35 -5.90 3.19
CA ARG A 418 6.45 -6.75 2.72
C ARG A 418 5.89 -8.04 2.16
N SER A 419 6.01 -8.20 0.84
CA SER A 419 5.61 -9.41 0.14
C SER A 419 6.86 -10.26 -0.10
N LEU A 420 6.86 -11.51 0.36
CA LEU A 420 8.01 -12.41 0.31
C LEU A 420 7.61 -13.72 -0.37
N VAL A 421 8.50 -14.24 -1.21
CA VAL A 421 8.36 -15.54 -1.88
C VAL A 421 9.63 -16.33 -1.65
N TYR A 422 9.52 -17.58 -1.18
CA TYR A 422 10.68 -18.47 -1.13
C TYR A 422 10.93 -19.08 -2.51
N VAL A 423 12.21 -19.23 -2.83
CA VAL A 423 12.70 -19.71 -4.12
C VAL A 423 13.65 -20.88 -3.86
N ASN A 424 13.33 -22.02 -4.45
CA ASN A 424 14.19 -23.20 -4.45
C ASN A 424 14.89 -23.32 -5.81
N VAL A 425 16.22 -23.30 -5.82
CA VAL A 425 17.04 -23.42 -7.04
C VAL A 425 17.65 -24.81 -7.13
N ASN A 426 17.43 -25.49 -8.26
CA ASN A 426 17.95 -26.84 -8.54
C ASN A 426 18.99 -26.82 -9.69
N ASP A 427 19.92 -27.78 -9.74
CA ASP A 427 21.03 -27.82 -10.70
C ASP A 427 20.64 -28.19 -12.15
N GLY A 428 19.36 -28.46 -12.42
CA GLY A 428 18.82 -28.93 -13.70
C GLY A 428 17.50 -29.65 -13.49
N PRO A 429 16.73 -30.00 -14.54
CA PRO A 429 15.36 -30.46 -14.35
C PRO A 429 15.31 -31.72 -13.50
N ALA A 430 14.54 -31.62 -12.40
CA ALA A 430 14.04 -32.73 -11.58
C ALA A 430 13.58 -33.89 -12.47
N ASP A 431 12.59 -33.59 -13.31
CA ASP A 431 11.86 -34.55 -14.14
C ASP A 431 11.22 -33.82 -15.36
N GLY A 432 11.64 -34.16 -16.57
CA GLY A 432 11.02 -33.67 -17.82
C GLY A 432 11.27 -32.19 -18.15
N LYS A 433 10.81 -31.77 -19.34
CA LYS A 433 10.85 -30.37 -19.80
C LYS A 433 9.45 -29.93 -20.23
N VAL A 434 9.13 -28.66 -19.98
CA VAL A 434 7.94 -28.02 -20.55
C VAL A 434 8.04 -28.05 -22.07
N SER A 435 6.95 -28.39 -22.73
CA SER A 435 6.88 -28.36 -24.19
C SER A 435 7.03 -26.92 -24.72
N ASN A 436 7.69 -26.74 -25.85
CA ASN A 436 7.92 -25.41 -26.42
C ASN A 436 6.64 -24.57 -26.60
N TRP A 437 5.51 -25.22 -26.89
CA TRP A 437 4.22 -24.54 -27.06
C TRP A 437 3.68 -23.93 -25.76
N ALA A 438 4.03 -24.50 -24.59
CA ALA A 438 3.57 -24.06 -23.28
C ALA A 438 4.60 -23.17 -22.56
N GLN A 439 5.83 -23.06 -23.07
CA GLN A 439 6.94 -22.45 -22.33
C GLN A 439 6.67 -20.99 -21.91
N ALA A 440 6.10 -20.17 -22.80
CA ALA A 440 5.82 -18.77 -22.48
C ALA A 440 4.77 -18.62 -21.37
N ASP A 441 3.67 -19.36 -21.50
CA ASP A 441 2.56 -19.35 -20.54
C ASP A 441 2.97 -19.98 -19.21
N TYR A 442 3.77 -21.06 -19.24
CA TYR A 442 4.37 -21.64 -18.05
C TYR A 442 5.19 -20.60 -17.25
N MET A 443 6.05 -19.83 -17.92
CA MET A 443 6.86 -18.81 -17.25
C MET A 443 5.97 -17.72 -16.63
N LYS A 444 4.91 -17.30 -17.33
CA LYS A 444 3.94 -16.34 -16.79
C LYS A 444 3.16 -16.90 -15.59
N ALA A 445 2.67 -18.14 -15.69
CA ALA A 445 1.93 -18.80 -14.62
C ALA A 445 2.78 -18.97 -13.37
N LYS A 446 4.06 -19.36 -13.53
CA LYS A 446 5.04 -19.40 -12.43
C LYS A 446 5.28 -18.02 -11.83
N ALA A 447 5.55 -17.01 -12.67
CA ALA A 447 5.79 -15.62 -12.25
C ALA A 447 4.63 -15.03 -11.45
N ASN A 448 3.40 -15.40 -11.81
CA ASN A 448 2.17 -14.97 -11.17
C ASN A 448 1.77 -15.86 -9.97
N GLY A 449 2.60 -16.83 -9.59
CA GLY A 449 2.35 -17.71 -8.42
C GLY A 449 1.23 -18.72 -8.58
N ILE A 450 0.81 -19.00 -9.82
CA ILE A 450 -0.17 -20.05 -10.13
C ILE A 450 0.47 -21.43 -9.98
N ILE A 451 1.78 -21.52 -10.25
CA ILE A 451 2.56 -22.77 -10.14
C ILE A 451 3.45 -22.71 -8.91
N GLY A 452 3.02 -23.34 -7.82
CA GLY A 452 3.86 -23.61 -6.65
C GLY A 452 4.84 -24.76 -6.88
N TRP A 453 5.91 -24.82 -6.08
CA TRP A 453 6.97 -25.82 -6.19
C TRP A 453 6.51 -27.30 -6.22
N PRO A 454 5.42 -27.75 -5.52
CA PRO A 454 5.02 -29.16 -5.56
C PRO A 454 4.47 -29.57 -6.92
N PHE A 455 3.97 -28.60 -7.69
CA PHE A 455 3.33 -28.82 -8.98
C PHE A 455 4.26 -28.61 -10.15
N ASP A 456 5.37 -27.89 -9.99
CA ASP A 456 6.29 -27.54 -11.07
C ASP A 456 7.15 -28.73 -11.56
N ARG A 457 6.50 -29.82 -11.97
CA ARG A 457 7.09 -31.11 -12.34
C ARG A 457 6.21 -31.84 -13.33
N SER A 458 6.65 -33.00 -13.82
CA SER A 458 5.80 -33.96 -14.55
C SER A 458 5.02 -33.34 -15.72
N TYR A 459 5.58 -32.32 -16.38
CA TYR A 459 4.89 -31.38 -17.26
C TYR A 459 3.93 -32.03 -18.28
N GLN A 460 4.36 -33.11 -18.91
CA GLN A 460 3.60 -33.80 -19.97
C GLN A 460 2.76 -34.97 -19.46
N GLN A 461 2.80 -35.27 -18.15
CA GLN A 461 2.01 -36.33 -17.54
C GLN A 461 0.59 -35.85 -17.21
N PRO A 462 -0.39 -36.76 -17.17
CA PRO A 462 -1.73 -36.47 -16.70
C PRO A 462 -1.75 -35.88 -15.29
N ILE A 463 -2.58 -34.86 -15.07
CA ILE A 463 -2.84 -34.31 -13.73
C ILE A 463 -3.95 -35.10 -13.04
N THR A 464 -3.82 -35.29 -11.73
CA THR A 464 -4.87 -35.91 -10.92
C THR A 464 -5.91 -34.89 -10.45
N ARG A 465 -7.06 -35.39 -9.98
CA ARG A 465 -8.14 -34.56 -9.44
C ARG A 465 -7.74 -33.71 -8.25
N VAL A 466 -6.95 -34.27 -7.33
CA VAL A 466 -6.48 -33.52 -6.14
C VAL A 466 -5.49 -32.43 -6.54
N GLU A 467 -4.52 -32.73 -7.40
CA GLU A 467 -3.52 -31.76 -7.86
C GLU A 467 -4.17 -30.59 -8.62
N PHE A 468 -5.15 -30.85 -9.50
CA PHE A 468 -5.89 -29.77 -10.16
C PHE A 468 -6.64 -28.89 -9.16
N THR A 469 -7.26 -29.51 -8.14
CA THR A 469 -8.06 -28.79 -7.15
C THR A 469 -7.18 -27.89 -6.29
N GLU A 470 -6.04 -28.41 -5.82
CA GLU A 470 -5.06 -27.64 -5.05
C GLU A 470 -4.57 -26.43 -5.86
N MET A 471 -4.16 -26.65 -7.12
CA MET A 471 -3.70 -25.57 -8.00
C MET A 471 -4.78 -24.52 -8.28
N ALA A 472 -6.04 -24.95 -8.47
CA ALA A 472 -7.16 -24.04 -8.68
C ALA A 472 -7.45 -23.18 -7.44
N VAL A 473 -7.47 -23.79 -6.24
CA VAL A 473 -7.64 -23.06 -4.98
C VAL A 473 -6.48 -22.09 -4.76
N HIS A 474 -5.25 -22.52 -5.02
CA HIS A 474 -4.07 -21.66 -4.92
C HIS A 474 -4.12 -20.45 -5.86
N MET A 475 -4.60 -20.64 -7.08
CA MET A 475 -4.85 -19.53 -8.00
C MET A 475 -5.89 -18.55 -7.40
N ILE A 476 -6.97 -19.05 -6.80
CA ILE A 476 -7.99 -18.21 -6.15
C ILE A 476 -7.41 -17.43 -4.97
N GLU A 477 -6.64 -18.07 -4.07
CA GLU A 477 -5.95 -17.38 -2.95
C GLU A 477 -5.04 -16.27 -3.47
N THR A 478 -4.28 -16.54 -4.53
CA THR A 478 -3.45 -15.55 -5.22
C THR A 478 -4.27 -14.38 -5.77
N MET A 479 -5.42 -14.64 -6.40
CA MET A 479 -6.30 -13.60 -6.95
C MET A 479 -6.97 -12.74 -5.88
N LEU A 480 -7.33 -13.33 -4.74
CA LEU A 480 -7.99 -12.63 -3.65
C LEU A 480 -6.99 -11.94 -2.72
N GLY A 481 -5.73 -12.35 -2.75
CA GLY A 481 -4.73 -11.83 -1.83
C GLY A 481 -4.94 -12.31 -0.39
N GLN A 482 -5.67 -13.41 -0.16
CA GLN A 482 -5.98 -13.95 1.17
C GLN A 482 -5.96 -15.48 1.20
N ASP A 483 -5.74 -16.03 2.40
CA ASP A 483 -5.78 -17.47 2.65
C ASP A 483 -7.24 -17.90 2.93
N LEU A 484 -7.65 -19.02 2.35
CA LEU A 484 -9.01 -19.60 2.41
C LEU A 484 -9.09 -20.81 3.35
N TYR A 485 -7.95 -21.34 3.82
CA TYR A 485 -7.90 -22.45 4.78
C TYR A 485 -8.76 -22.20 6.03
N MET A 486 -8.81 -20.96 6.51
CA MET A 486 -9.55 -20.61 7.72
C MET A 486 -11.05 -20.85 7.61
N ASP A 487 -11.62 -20.78 6.40
CA ASP A 487 -13.06 -20.98 6.16
C ASP A 487 -13.50 -22.44 6.42
N VAL A 488 -12.55 -23.37 6.38
CA VAL A 488 -12.79 -24.81 6.57
C VAL A 488 -12.12 -25.37 7.82
N SER A 489 -11.60 -24.50 8.69
CA SER A 489 -10.99 -24.93 9.95
C SER A 489 -12.01 -25.68 10.82
N GLY A 490 -11.73 -26.95 11.11
CA GLY A 490 -12.62 -27.82 11.89
C GLY A 490 -13.79 -28.43 11.11
N VAL A 491 -13.89 -28.16 9.81
CA VAL A 491 -14.87 -28.79 8.92
C VAL A 491 -14.38 -30.18 8.52
N LYS A 492 -15.27 -31.19 8.59
CA LYS A 492 -14.97 -32.53 8.07
C LYS A 492 -15.41 -32.66 6.61
N THR A 493 -14.49 -33.11 5.78
CA THR A 493 -14.78 -33.52 4.40
C THR A 493 -15.82 -34.67 4.36
N PRO A 494 -16.75 -34.68 3.39
CA PRO A 494 -17.65 -35.81 3.17
C PRO A 494 -16.93 -37.03 2.57
N PHE A 495 -15.72 -36.85 2.03
CA PHE A 495 -14.97 -37.88 1.32
C PHE A 495 -14.09 -38.69 2.27
N LYS A 496 -14.09 -40.02 2.11
CA LYS A 496 -13.31 -40.95 2.95
C LYS A 496 -11.90 -41.22 2.43
N ASP A 497 -11.66 -40.91 1.17
CA ASP A 497 -10.46 -41.28 0.41
C ASP A 497 -9.48 -40.10 0.21
N VAL A 498 -9.78 -38.93 0.77
CA VAL A 498 -8.92 -37.74 0.75
C VAL A 498 -9.10 -36.95 2.05
N ASP A 499 -8.00 -36.48 2.61
CA ASP A 499 -7.97 -35.56 3.76
C ASP A 499 -7.14 -34.34 3.35
N ASP A 500 -7.78 -33.44 2.62
CA ASP A 500 -7.17 -32.23 2.08
C ASP A 500 -8.14 -31.05 2.20
N TRP A 501 -7.64 -29.93 2.71
CA TRP A 501 -8.45 -28.76 2.99
C TRP A 501 -8.86 -28.02 1.71
N THR A 502 -8.03 -28.03 0.66
CA THR A 502 -8.35 -27.40 -0.62
C THR A 502 -9.51 -28.14 -1.28
N VAL A 503 -9.50 -29.48 -1.20
CA VAL A 503 -10.62 -30.32 -1.68
C VAL A 503 -11.89 -30.05 -0.89
N THR A 504 -11.77 -29.91 0.43
CA THR A 504 -12.90 -29.58 1.31
C THR A 504 -13.50 -28.23 0.95
N TRP A 505 -12.67 -27.19 0.85
CA TRP A 505 -13.10 -25.84 0.52
C TRP A 505 -13.71 -25.78 -0.89
N ALA A 506 -13.05 -26.36 -1.88
CA ALA A 506 -13.51 -26.37 -3.27
C ALA A 506 -14.85 -27.11 -3.43
N SER A 507 -15.06 -28.19 -2.67
CA SER A 507 -16.33 -28.93 -2.71
C SER A 507 -17.47 -28.16 -2.07
N GLN A 508 -17.24 -27.48 -0.94
CA GLN A 508 -18.26 -26.63 -0.30
C GLN A 508 -18.61 -25.40 -1.15
N ASN A 509 -17.65 -24.93 -1.93
CA ASN A 509 -17.78 -23.77 -2.81
C ASN A 509 -18.22 -24.13 -4.23
N GLY A 510 -18.63 -25.38 -4.48
CA GLY A 510 -19.21 -25.80 -5.76
C GLY A 510 -18.22 -25.90 -6.92
N ILE A 511 -16.91 -25.80 -6.67
CA ILE A 511 -15.87 -25.88 -7.69
C ILE A 511 -15.70 -27.31 -8.20
N ILE A 512 -15.76 -28.29 -7.30
CA ILE A 512 -15.59 -29.70 -7.64
C ILE A 512 -16.48 -30.59 -6.79
N ASN A 513 -17.03 -31.63 -7.40
CA ASN A 513 -17.81 -32.66 -6.72
C ASN A 513 -17.02 -33.97 -6.61
N GLY A 514 -17.36 -34.79 -5.62
CA GLY A 514 -16.87 -36.17 -5.54
C GLY A 514 -17.39 -37.04 -6.69
N THR A 515 -16.69 -38.15 -6.95
CA THR A 515 -17.16 -39.19 -7.89
C THR A 515 -18.29 -40.03 -7.31
N SER A 516 -18.45 -40.00 -5.97
CA SER A 516 -19.62 -40.47 -5.25
C SER A 516 -19.85 -39.59 -4.00
N PRO A 517 -20.97 -39.74 -3.27
CA PRO A 517 -21.23 -38.99 -2.04
C PRO A 517 -20.14 -39.14 -0.95
N GLN A 518 -19.34 -40.21 -0.98
CA GLN A 518 -18.30 -40.49 0.03
C GLN A 518 -16.91 -40.68 -0.58
N SER A 519 -16.73 -40.46 -1.88
CA SER A 519 -15.46 -40.66 -2.57
C SER A 519 -15.15 -39.51 -3.51
N PHE A 520 -13.95 -38.97 -3.39
CA PHE A 520 -13.43 -37.95 -4.28
C PHE A 520 -12.62 -38.52 -5.44
N SER A 521 -12.00 -39.70 -5.25
CA SER A 521 -11.06 -40.32 -6.17
C SER A 521 -9.84 -39.44 -6.47
N PRO A 522 -9.02 -39.07 -5.47
CA PRO A 522 -7.98 -38.04 -5.61
C PRO A 522 -6.95 -38.33 -6.70
N ARG A 523 -6.62 -39.62 -6.91
CA ARG A 523 -5.61 -40.06 -7.89
C ARG A 523 -6.16 -40.32 -9.30
N ALA A 524 -7.47 -40.18 -9.52
CA ALA A 524 -8.01 -40.32 -10.86
C ALA A 524 -7.58 -39.11 -11.71
N THR A 525 -7.25 -39.37 -12.97
CA THR A 525 -6.87 -38.34 -13.95
C THR A 525 -8.10 -37.59 -14.46
N ILE A 526 -7.89 -36.37 -14.94
CA ILE A 526 -8.95 -35.52 -15.48
C ILE A 526 -8.91 -35.59 -17.02
N THR A 527 -10.06 -35.83 -17.65
CA THR A 527 -10.20 -35.68 -19.11
C THR A 527 -10.37 -34.22 -19.52
N ARG A 528 -10.01 -33.86 -20.75
CA ARG A 528 -10.14 -32.49 -21.27
C ARG A 528 -11.57 -31.94 -21.22
N GLU A 529 -12.60 -32.78 -21.43
CA GLU A 529 -13.99 -32.33 -21.31
C GLU A 529 -14.41 -32.08 -19.85
N GLN A 530 -13.86 -32.83 -18.89
CA GLN A 530 -14.05 -32.56 -17.46
C GLN A 530 -13.32 -31.28 -17.03
N ALA A 531 -12.12 -31.05 -17.56
CA ALA A 531 -11.36 -29.83 -17.30
C ALA A 531 -12.13 -28.56 -17.72
N ALA A 532 -12.83 -28.61 -18.85
CA ALA A 532 -13.67 -27.51 -19.32
C ALA A 532 -14.80 -27.17 -18.36
N ALA A 533 -15.45 -28.18 -17.79
CA ALA A 533 -16.48 -27.97 -16.78
C ALA A 533 -15.88 -27.39 -15.48
N LEU A 534 -14.75 -27.93 -15.01
CA LEU A 534 -14.11 -27.50 -13.77
C LEU A 534 -13.61 -26.05 -13.84
N ILE A 535 -12.95 -25.65 -14.93
CA ILE A 535 -12.43 -24.28 -15.04
C ILE A 535 -13.53 -23.22 -15.10
N LEU A 536 -14.70 -23.56 -15.65
CA LEU A 536 -15.87 -22.67 -15.58
C LEU A 536 -16.37 -22.49 -14.15
N GLN A 537 -16.33 -23.53 -13.31
CA GLN A 537 -16.70 -23.39 -11.89
C GLN A 537 -15.68 -22.53 -11.15
N VAL A 538 -14.38 -22.71 -11.42
CA VAL A 538 -13.32 -21.85 -10.86
C VAL A 538 -13.54 -20.39 -11.27
N TYR A 539 -13.79 -20.13 -12.56
CA TYR A 539 -14.07 -18.79 -13.07
C TYR A 539 -15.31 -18.16 -12.43
N ALA A 540 -16.42 -18.90 -12.37
CA ALA A 540 -17.67 -18.43 -11.78
C ALA A 540 -17.50 -18.12 -10.29
N LYS A 541 -16.90 -19.03 -9.53
CA LYS A 541 -16.70 -18.87 -8.09
C LYS A 541 -15.75 -17.72 -7.77
N THR A 542 -14.70 -17.53 -8.56
CA THR A 542 -13.77 -16.42 -8.35
C THR A 542 -14.45 -15.07 -8.59
N ASN A 543 -15.29 -14.95 -9.63
CA ASN A 543 -16.07 -13.72 -9.85
C ASN A 543 -17.07 -13.47 -8.72
N GLU A 544 -17.78 -14.50 -8.25
CA GLU A 544 -18.68 -14.42 -7.09
C GLU A 544 -17.95 -13.86 -5.86
N LEU A 545 -16.78 -14.43 -5.53
CA LEU A 545 -15.96 -13.98 -4.39
C LEU A 545 -15.43 -12.54 -4.56
N LYS A 546 -15.20 -12.10 -5.80
CA LYS A 546 -14.83 -10.71 -6.13
C LYS A 546 -16.03 -9.77 -6.24
N GLY A 547 -17.27 -10.25 -6.02
CA GLY A 547 -18.50 -9.46 -6.15
C GLY A 547 -18.80 -9.03 -7.59
N ARG A 548 -18.30 -9.76 -8.58
CA ARG A 548 -18.44 -9.46 -10.02
C ARG A 548 -19.52 -10.33 -10.66
N PRO A 549 -20.25 -9.81 -11.66
CA PRO A 549 -21.19 -10.63 -12.42
C PRO A 549 -20.43 -11.71 -13.20
N VAL A 550 -21.02 -12.91 -13.28
CA VAL A 550 -20.46 -14.01 -14.07
C VAL A 550 -20.98 -13.90 -15.51
N SER A 551 -20.08 -13.71 -16.46
CA SER A 551 -20.41 -13.77 -17.89
C SER A 551 -20.35 -15.22 -18.37
N THR A 552 -21.38 -15.69 -19.07
CA THR A 552 -21.42 -17.06 -19.60
C THR A 552 -20.87 -17.19 -21.03
N GLY A 553 -20.43 -16.08 -21.65
CA GLY A 553 -20.03 -16.05 -23.05
C GLY A 553 -21.18 -16.35 -24.02
N SER A 554 -21.15 -15.80 -25.24
CA SER A 554 -22.11 -16.19 -26.29
C SER A 554 -21.57 -17.42 -27.02
N VAL A 555 -22.36 -18.50 -27.06
CA VAL A 555 -21.96 -19.75 -27.73
C VAL A 555 -21.99 -19.57 -29.25
N SER A 556 -20.87 -19.15 -29.85
CA SER A 556 -20.76 -18.95 -31.32
C SER A 556 -19.57 -19.66 -31.98
N ALA A 557 -18.78 -20.42 -31.22
CA ALA A 557 -17.64 -21.16 -31.75
C ALA A 557 -18.03 -22.16 -32.86
N SER A 558 -17.22 -22.20 -33.92
CA SER A 558 -17.29 -23.25 -34.95
C SER A 558 -17.06 -24.62 -34.32
N ARG A 559 -17.82 -25.63 -34.76
CA ARG A 559 -17.70 -26.98 -34.19
C ARG A 559 -16.31 -27.60 -34.45
N PHE A 560 -15.81 -28.32 -33.45
CA PHE A 560 -14.60 -29.13 -33.60
C PHE A 560 -14.82 -30.33 -34.53
N ALA A 561 -13.75 -30.79 -35.17
CA ALA A 561 -13.76 -31.95 -36.06
C ALA A 561 -14.16 -33.25 -35.33
N ASP A 562 -13.95 -33.31 -34.01
CA ASP A 562 -14.33 -34.41 -33.13
C ASP A 562 -15.49 -34.06 -32.18
N ASP A 563 -16.37 -33.13 -32.58
CA ASP A 563 -17.55 -32.71 -31.80
C ASP A 563 -18.49 -33.87 -31.39
N SER A 564 -18.53 -34.94 -32.19
CA SER A 564 -19.30 -36.16 -31.87
C SER A 564 -18.71 -36.96 -30.71
N SER A 565 -17.42 -36.77 -30.41
CA SER A 565 -16.73 -37.45 -29.30
C SER A 565 -16.90 -36.72 -27.97
N ILE A 566 -17.40 -35.49 -27.99
CA ILE A 566 -17.68 -34.70 -26.78
C ILE A 566 -18.96 -35.26 -26.15
N SER A 567 -18.90 -35.59 -24.86
CA SER A 567 -20.08 -36.08 -24.14
C SER A 567 -21.22 -35.08 -24.21
N PRO A 568 -22.49 -35.52 -24.34
CA PRO A 568 -23.64 -34.62 -24.35
C PRO A 568 -23.69 -33.67 -23.14
N TRP A 569 -23.31 -34.18 -21.95
CA TRP A 569 -23.29 -33.38 -20.72
C TRP A 569 -22.21 -32.30 -20.68
N ALA A 570 -21.14 -32.43 -21.49
CA ALA A 570 -19.96 -31.56 -21.47
C ALA A 570 -19.97 -30.55 -22.63
N LYS A 571 -20.85 -30.74 -23.63
CA LYS A 571 -20.79 -29.99 -24.89
C LYS A 571 -20.94 -28.49 -24.68
N GLU A 572 -21.88 -28.09 -23.83
CA GLU A 572 -22.09 -26.69 -23.49
C GLU A 572 -20.86 -26.09 -22.80
N GLN A 573 -20.32 -26.77 -21.80
CA GLN A 573 -19.19 -26.34 -20.99
C GLN A 573 -17.91 -26.23 -21.83
N VAL A 574 -17.68 -27.19 -22.73
CA VAL A 574 -16.56 -27.12 -23.67
C VAL A 574 -16.63 -25.84 -24.49
N TYR A 575 -17.75 -25.57 -25.15
CA TYR A 575 -17.83 -24.37 -25.98
C TYR A 575 -17.85 -23.08 -25.15
N GLN A 576 -18.46 -23.05 -23.96
CA GLN A 576 -18.36 -21.89 -23.06
C GLN A 576 -16.91 -21.60 -22.66
N ALA A 577 -16.14 -22.62 -22.26
CA ALA A 577 -14.72 -22.45 -21.90
C ALA A 577 -13.88 -21.95 -23.08
N ILE A 578 -14.16 -22.41 -24.31
CA ILE A 578 -13.50 -21.90 -25.53
C ILE A 578 -13.88 -20.44 -25.81
N ASN A 579 -15.16 -20.07 -25.70
CA ASN A 579 -15.61 -18.69 -25.98
C ASN A 579 -15.10 -17.67 -24.95
N LEU A 580 -14.88 -18.10 -23.71
CA LEU A 580 -14.23 -17.31 -22.67
C LEU A 580 -12.70 -17.36 -22.76
N SER A 581 -12.13 -18.03 -23.77
CA SER A 581 -10.68 -18.23 -23.95
C SER A 581 -9.98 -18.93 -22.76
N LEU A 582 -10.74 -19.59 -21.88
CA LEU A 582 -10.20 -20.34 -20.73
C LEU A 582 -9.49 -21.62 -21.17
N MET A 583 -9.91 -22.18 -22.31
CA MET A 583 -9.29 -23.34 -22.93
C MET A 583 -9.14 -23.13 -24.43
N ASN A 584 -8.21 -23.87 -25.02
CA ASN A 584 -7.97 -23.88 -26.47
C ASN A 584 -8.20 -25.29 -27.06
N GLY A 585 -8.57 -25.29 -28.34
CA GLY A 585 -8.52 -26.49 -29.17
C GLY A 585 -7.08 -26.96 -29.43
N MET A 586 -6.96 -28.17 -29.94
CA MET A 586 -5.72 -28.81 -30.35
C MET A 586 -5.51 -28.66 -31.87
N ALA A 587 -4.36 -29.12 -32.37
CA ALA A 587 -4.08 -29.17 -33.79
C ALA A 587 -5.17 -29.90 -34.59
N LYS A 588 -5.31 -29.55 -35.88
CA LYS A 588 -6.32 -30.14 -36.80
C LYS A 588 -7.78 -29.89 -36.39
N ASN A 589 -8.05 -28.78 -35.71
CA ASN A 589 -9.40 -28.40 -35.27
C ASN A 589 -10.06 -29.48 -34.37
N GLN A 590 -9.29 -30.11 -33.48
CA GLN A 590 -9.80 -31.13 -32.56
C GLN A 590 -9.87 -30.58 -31.13
N PHE A 591 -10.81 -31.04 -30.33
CA PHE A 591 -10.84 -30.78 -28.90
C PHE A 591 -10.15 -31.88 -28.08
N ASN A 592 -10.20 -33.13 -28.55
CA ASN A 592 -9.77 -34.35 -27.86
C ASN A 592 -10.43 -34.53 -26.49
N PRO A 593 -11.77 -34.64 -26.41
CA PRO A 593 -12.53 -34.60 -25.14
C PRO A 593 -12.17 -35.71 -24.15
N LYS A 594 -11.77 -36.89 -24.65
CA LYS A 594 -11.42 -38.06 -23.85
C LYS A 594 -9.93 -38.15 -23.52
N GLY A 595 -9.11 -37.27 -24.09
CA GLY A 595 -7.70 -37.18 -23.74
C GLY A 595 -7.52 -36.71 -22.31
N GLU A 596 -6.48 -37.21 -21.65
CA GLU A 596 -6.10 -36.78 -20.29
C GLU A 596 -5.48 -35.38 -20.33
N LEU A 597 -5.87 -34.53 -19.38
CA LEU A 597 -5.31 -33.19 -19.18
C LEU A 597 -3.93 -33.32 -18.54
N THR A 598 -2.91 -32.70 -19.12
CA THR A 598 -1.56 -32.72 -18.57
C THR A 598 -1.29 -31.56 -17.60
N PHE A 599 -0.21 -31.64 -16.83
CA PHE A 599 0.28 -30.53 -16.00
C PHE A 599 0.49 -29.24 -16.81
N GLU A 600 1.22 -29.30 -17.92
CA GLU A 600 1.49 -28.11 -18.75
C GLU A 600 0.23 -27.52 -19.40
N GLN A 601 -0.77 -28.35 -19.70
CA GLN A 601 -2.09 -27.88 -20.12
C GLN A 601 -2.86 -27.22 -18.98
N THR A 602 -2.73 -27.74 -17.76
CA THR A 602 -3.35 -27.16 -16.56
C THR A 602 -2.78 -25.78 -16.26
N TYR A 603 -1.46 -25.60 -16.41
CA TYR A 603 -0.82 -24.30 -16.19
C TYR A 603 -1.37 -23.22 -17.12
N VAL A 604 -1.50 -23.54 -18.41
CA VAL A 604 -2.03 -22.63 -19.43
C VAL A 604 -3.50 -22.35 -19.17
N LEU A 605 -4.29 -23.38 -18.84
CA LEU A 605 -5.71 -23.26 -18.52
C LEU A 605 -5.96 -22.36 -17.29
N LEU A 606 -5.18 -22.52 -16.22
CA LEU A 606 -5.28 -21.68 -15.03
C LEU A 606 -4.75 -20.26 -15.29
N LEU A 607 -3.67 -20.10 -16.06
CA LEU A 607 -3.19 -18.79 -16.47
C LEU A 607 -4.26 -18.02 -17.26
N ASN A 608 -4.91 -18.67 -18.24
CA ASN A 608 -5.96 -18.02 -19.03
C ASN A 608 -7.12 -17.57 -18.14
N CYS A 609 -7.53 -18.42 -17.19
CA CYS A 609 -8.55 -18.05 -16.21
C CYS A 609 -8.11 -16.88 -15.33
N PHE A 610 -6.86 -16.89 -14.87
CA PHE A 610 -6.27 -15.83 -14.07
C PHE A 610 -6.24 -14.50 -14.84
N GLU A 611 -5.71 -14.48 -16.07
CA GLU A 611 -5.64 -13.28 -16.92
C GLU A 611 -7.06 -12.74 -17.22
N MET A 612 -8.02 -13.60 -17.59
CA MET A 612 -9.41 -13.22 -17.83
C MET A 612 -10.08 -12.58 -16.61
N LEU A 613 -9.71 -12.97 -15.39
CA LEU A 613 -10.23 -12.43 -14.14
C LEU A 613 -9.48 -11.18 -13.64
N MET A 614 -8.32 -10.89 -14.25
CA MET A 614 -7.52 -9.68 -14.00
C MET A 614 -7.88 -8.53 -14.94
N GLU A 615 -8.23 -8.84 -16.19
CA GLU A 615 -8.75 -7.85 -17.14
C GLU A 615 -10.03 -7.19 -16.58
N LYS A 616 -10.04 -5.85 -16.59
CA LYS A 616 -11.11 -5.00 -15.99
C LYS A 616 -12.24 -4.76 -16.96
#